data_AF-W6YRY6-F1
#
_entry.id   AF-W6YRY6-F1
#
_cell.length_a   1.000
_cell.length_b   1.000
_cell.length_c   1.000
_cell.angle_alpha   90.00
_cell.angle_beta   90.00
_cell.angle_gamma   90.00
#
_symmetry.space_group_name_H-M   'P 1'
#
loop_
_entity.id
_entity.type
_entity.pdbx_description
1 polymer ?
#
loop_
_entity_poly.entity_id
_entity_poly.type
_entity_poly.pdbx_seq_one_letter_code
_entity_poly.pdbx_strand_id
1 'polypeptide(L)'
;MSFSSFTRLLRFVPISDGSRVCIGEPGSHTIGVGVAIREGLSVSTLLRSGTLVLSSGNKTHRREFIGRLLSPIVSSEVETIRCIGLNMRLWTGSRYICLGY
;
A
#
# COMPACT_ATOMS: atom_id res chain seq x y z
N MET A 1 4.93 -0.69 -22.43
CA MET A 1 4.64 -1.10 -21.03
C MET A 1 3.17 -0.88 -20.79
N SER A 2 2.37 -1.94 -20.64
CA SER A 2 0.95 -1.81 -20.32
C SER A 2 0.83 -1.47 -18.83
N PHE A 3 0.52 -0.21 -18.52
CA PHE A 3 0.17 0.17 -17.15
C PHE A 3 -1.19 -0.44 -16.83
N SER A 4 -1.22 -1.44 -15.95
CA SER A 4 -2.50 -1.95 -15.46
C SER A 4 -3.23 -0.81 -14.74
N SER A 5 -4.47 -0.52 -15.13
CA SER A 5 -5.25 0.51 -14.47
C SER A 5 -5.63 0.02 -13.07
N PHE A 6 -5.08 0.66 -12.05
CA PHE A 6 -5.49 0.50 -10.66
C PHE A 6 -5.82 1.87 -10.09
N THR A 7 -6.75 1.92 -9.13
CA THR A 7 -7.05 3.16 -8.40
C THR A 7 -6.25 3.26 -7.11
N ARG A 8 -6.18 2.16 -6.37
CA ARG A 8 -5.43 2.04 -5.11
C ARG A 8 -4.84 0.64 -5.00
N LEU A 9 -3.52 0.54 -4.86
CA LEU A 9 -2.85 -0.73 -4.60
C LEU A 9 -2.41 -0.82 -3.15
N LEU A 10 -2.49 -2.05 -2.65
CA LEU A 10 -2.08 -2.44 -1.31
C LEU A 10 -1.09 -3.60 -1.46
N ARG A 11 -0.06 -3.60 -0.61
CA ARG A 11 0.82 -4.75 -0.39
C ARG A 11 0.59 -5.25 1.02
N PHE A 12 0.34 -6.54 1.19
CA PHE A 12 -0.03 -7.10 2.48
C PHE A 12 0.29 -8.59 2.59
N VAL A 13 0.31 -9.09 3.83
CA VAL A 13 0.29 -10.52 4.14
C VAL A 13 -1.17 -10.90 4.45
N PRO A 14 -1.76 -11.90 3.76
CA PRO A 14 -3.13 -12.31 3.99
C PRO A 14 -3.26 -13.09 5.31
N ILE A 15 -4.46 -13.10 5.89
CA ILE A 15 -4.76 -13.93 7.09
C ILE A 15 -4.63 -15.43 6.76
N SER A 16 -4.99 -15.81 5.54
CA SER A 16 -4.99 -17.21 5.08
C SER A 16 -3.60 -17.83 4.98
N ASP A 17 -2.56 -17.01 4.77
CA ASP A 17 -1.19 -17.46 4.57
C ASP A 17 -0.20 -16.38 5.04
N GLY A 18 0.33 -16.56 6.26
CA GLY A 18 1.25 -15.62 6.89
C GLY A 18 2.62 -15.50 6.23
N SER A 19 2.95 -16.36 5.27
CA SER A 19 4.25 -16.38 4.57
C SER A 19 4.22 -15.70 3.21
N ARG A 20 3.02 -15.56 2.63
CA ARG A 20 2.83 -15.01 1.29
C ARG A 20 2.62 -13.51 1.33
N VAL A 21 3.22 -12.81 0.37
CA VAL A 21 2.92 -11.40 0.11
C VAL A 21 1.97 -11.31 -1.07
N CYS A 22 0.89 -10.56 -0.89
CA CYS A 22 -0.11 -10.30 -1.90
C CYS A 22 -0.17 -8.83 -2.27
N ILE A 23 -0.60 -8.59 -3.51
CA ILE A 23 -0.96 -7.28 -4.03
C ILE A 23 -2.43 -7.29 -4.37
N GLY A 24 -3.13 -6.22 -4.04
CA GLY A 24 -4.55 -6.10 -4.34
C GLY A 24 -5.10 -4.69 -4.22
N GLU A 25 -6.38 -4.56 -4.57
CA GLU A 25 -7.16 -3.35 -4.34
C GLU A 25 -8.10 -3.56 -3.14
N PRO A 26 -8.37 -2.52 -2.33
CA PRO A 26 -9.40 -2.64 -1.31
C PRO A 26 -10.77 -2.91 -1.95
N GLY A 27 -11.59 -3.75 -1.32
CA GLY A 27 -12.92 -4.08 -1.82
C GLY A 27 -13.87 -2.87 -1.92
N SER A 28 -13.59 -1.81 -1.15
CA SER A 28 -14.26 -0.51 -1.26
C SER A 28 -13.22 0.58 -1.54
N HIS A 29 -13.50 1.46 -2.50
CA HIS A 29 -12.60 2.58 -2.81
C HIS A 29 -12.59 3.68 -1.74
N THR A 30 -13.65 3.77 -0.93
CA THR A 30 -13.83 4.81 0.09
C THR A 30 -13.21 4.47 1.44
N ILE A 31 -12.78 3.21 1.66
CA ILE A 31 -12.26 2.79 2.95
C ILE A 31 -10.85 3.35 3.23
N GLY A 32 -10.68 3.94 4.41
CA GLY A 32 -9.38 4.26 4.96
C GLY A 32 -8.69 3.01 5.48
N VAL A 33 -8.02 2.24 4.60
CA VAL A 33 -7.41 0.93 4.94
C VAL A 33 -6.56 0.98 6.20
N GLY A 34 -5.67 1.98 6.33
CA GLY A 34 -4.81 2.12 7.51
C GLY A 34 -5.58 2.39 8.81
N VAL A 35 -6.67 3.17 8.74
CA VAL A 35 -7.54 3.45 9.89
C VAL A 35 -8.30 2.19 10.30
N ALA A 36 -8.92 1.51 9.33
CA ALA A 36 -9.68 0.29 9.57
C ALA A 36 -8.82 -0.80 10.22
N ILE A 37 -7.59 -1.01 9.72
CA ILE A 37 -6.66 -1.98 10.30
C ILE A 37 -6.24 -1.58 11.72
N ARG A 38 -5.99 -0.29 11.96
CA ARG A 38 -5.65 0.21 13.30
C ARG A 38 -6.79 0.00 14.31
N GLU A 39 -8.04 0.03 13.85
CA GLU A 39 -9.25 -0.22 14.64
C GLU A 39 -9.57 -1.72 14.78
N GLY A 40 -8.75 -2.62 14.21
CA GLY A 40 -8.98 -4.06 14.25
C GLY A 40 -10.09 -4.53 13.31
N LEU A 41 -10.51 -3.71 12.34
CA LEU A 41 -11.53 -4.07 11.37
C LEU A 41 -10.94 -4.91 10.22
N SER A 42 -11.68 -5.94 9.84
CA SER A 42 -11.33 -6.80 8.71
C SER A 42 -11.52 -6.08 7.37
N VAL A 43 -10.44 -5.95 6.60
CA VAL A 43 -10.46 -5.34 5.27
C VAL A 43 -10.29 -6.43 4.21
N SER A 44 -11.29 -6.57 3.33
CA SER A 44 -11.20 -7.45 2.16
C SER A 44 -10.52 -6.75 0.98
N THR A 45 -9.80 -7.53 0.18
CA THR A 45 -9.04 -7.06 -0.97
C THR A 45 -9.27 -7.95 -2.17
N LEU A 46 -9.32 -7.36 -3.37
CA LEU A 46 -9.32 -8.07 -4.64
C LEU A 46 -7.88 -8.25 -5.11
N LEU A 47 -7.45 -9.50 -5.26
CA LEU A 47 -6.09 -9.82 -5.63
C LEU A 47 -5.77 -9.40 -7.06
N ARG A 48 -4.50 -9.04 -7.25
CA ARG A 48 -3.88 -8.76 -8.53
C ARG A 48 -2.94 -9.91 -8.90
N SER A 49 -2.75 -10.17 -10.19
CA SER A 49 -1.95 -11.31 -10.66
C SER A 49 -0.44 -11.07 -10.54
N GLY A 50 0.00 -9.81 -10.43
CA GLY A 50 1.40 -9.44 -10.27
C GLY A 50 1.90 -9.58 -8.84
N THR A 51 3.22 -9.65 -8.72
CA THR A 51 3.96 -9.81 -7.44
C THR A 51 4.66 -8.53 -6.99
N LEU A 52 4.83 -7.56 -7.88
CA LEU A 52 5.41 -6.23 -7.62
C LEU A 52 4.37 -5.15 -7.94
N VAL A 53 4.40 -4.03 -7.24
CA VAL A 53 3.44 -2.92 -7.42
C VAL A 53 3.62 -2.26 -8.78
N LEU A 54 4.87 -2.07 -9.22
CA LEU A 54 5.19 -1.53 -10.54
C LEU A 54 4.80 -2.46 -11.69
N SER A 55 4.62 -3.75 -11.41
CA SER A 55 4.13 -4.76 -12.36
C SER A 55 2.97 -5.55 -11.75
N SER A 56 1.94 -4.83 -11.29
CA SER A 56 0.81 -5.38 -10.55
C SER A 56 -0.08 -6.32 -11.36
N GLY A 57 0.04 -6.36 -12.69
CA GLY A 57 -0.74 -7.27 -13.52
C GLY A 57 -2.25 -7.00 -13.47
N ASN A 58 -3.03 -8.02 -13.82
CA ASN A 58 -4.47 -7.87 -14.03
C ASN A 58 -5.27 -8.07 -12.73
N LYS A 59 -6.46 -7.45 -12.68
CA LYS A 59 -7.45 -7.74 -11.63
C LYS A 59 -7.85 -9.21 -11.71
N THR A 60 -7.92 -9.86 -10.55
CA THR A 60 -8.46 -11.22 -10.43
C THR A 60 -9.81 -11.19 -9.71
N HIS A 61 -10.53 -12.31 -9.76
CA HIS A 61 -11.78 -12.49 -8.99
C HIS A 61 -11.54 -13.01 -7.56
N ARG A 62 -10.28 -13.24 -7.18
CA ARG A 62 -9.93 -13.79 -5.87
C ARG A 62 -9.92 -12.69 -4.82
N ARG A 63 -10.40 -13.01 -3.62
CA ARG A 63 -10.39 -12.12 -2.47
C ARG A 63 -9.58 -12.69 -1.33
N GLU A 64 -8.91 -11.80 -0.60
CA GLU A 64 -8.20 -12.11 0.64
C GLU A 64 -8.47 -11.02 1.67
N PHE A 65 -8.35 -11.38 2.94
CA PHE A 65 -8.39 -10.43 4.05
C PHE A 65 -6.98 -10.05 4.47
N ILE A 66 -6.79 -8.78 4.79
CA ILE A 66 -5.50 -8.25 5.24
C ILE A 66 -5.20 -8.75 6.65
N GLY A 67 -4.12 -9.51 6.82
CA GLY A 67 -3.58 -9.86 8.13
C GLY A 67 -2.54 -8.84 8.60
N ARG A 68 -1.61 -8.46 7.71
CA ARG A 68 -0.62 -7.41 7.98
C ARG A 68 -0.44 -6.51 6.77
N LEU A 69 -0.69 -5.21 6.94
CA LEU A 69 -0.39 -4.22 5.91
C LEU A 69 1.13 -4.00 5.83
N LEU A 70 1.67 -3.95 4.61
CA LEU A 70 3.08 -3.65 4.36
C LEU A 70 3.21 -2.26 3.74
N SER A 71 4.44 -1.75 3.70
CA SER A 71 4.78 -0.59 2.86
C SER A 71 4.30 -0.85 1.42
N PRO A 72 3.81 0.16 0.68
CA PRO A 72 3.32 -0.06 -0.67
C PRO A 72 4.41 -0.57 -1.62
N ILE A 73 5.67 -0.16 -1.47
CA ILE A 73 6.76 -0.52 -2.39
C ILE A 73 7.91 -1.22 -1.65
N VAL A 74 8.61 -2.16 -2.30
CA VAL A 74 9.82 -2.81 -1.75
C VAL A 74 11.08 -2.11 -2.24
N SER A 75 12.19 -2.24 -1.51
CA SER A 75 13.48 -1.68 -1.92
C SER A 75 13.97 -2.22 -3.27
N SER A 76 13.59 -3.42 -3.68
CA SER A 76 13.94 -3.94 -5.01
C SER A 76 13.16 -3.29 -6.15
N GLU A 77 12.09 -2.55 -5.86
CA GLU A 77 11.32 -1.78 -6.86
C GLU A 77 11.80 -0.33 -6.98
N VAL A 78 12.59 0.17 -6.02
CA VAL A 78 13.08 1.55 -6.00
C VAL A 78 14.56 1.59 -5.67
N GLU A 79 15.34 2.15 -6.57
CA GLU A 79 16.78 2.30 -6.35
C GLU A 79 17.08 3.31 -5.24
N THR A 80 16.40 4.46 -5.23
CA THR A 80 16.63 5.50 -4.22
C THR A 80 15.36 6.33 -3.98
N ILE A 81 15.05 6.57 -2.71
CA ILE A 81 14.00 7.51 -2.30
C ILE A 81 14.63 8.90 -2.13
N ARG A 82 14.21 9.86 -2.96
CA ARG A 82 14.66 11.26 -2.87
C ARG A 82 13.64 12.10 -2.10
N CYS A 83 14.12 12.90 -1.15
CA CYS A 83 13.30 13.75 -0.30
C CYS A 83 13.56 15.23 -0.62
N ILE A 84 12.50 16.04 -0.65
CA ILE A 84 12.58 17.51 -0.78
C ILE A 84 12.20 18.14 0.56
N GLY A 85 13.15 18.81 1.20
CA GLY A 85 12.91 19.52 2.46
C GLY A 85 12.13 20.82 2.25
N LEU A 86 11.32 21.19 3.24
CA LEU A 86 10.59 22.48 3.30
C LEU A 86 9.66 22.75 2.09
N ASN A 87 9.10 21.71 1.48
CA ASN A 87 8.21 21.81 0.31
C ASN A 87 6.78 22.33 0.63
N MET A 88 6.59 23.07 1.72
CA MET A 88 5.33 23.71 2.06
C MET A 88 5.60 25.12 2.58
N ARG A 89 4.90 26.12 2.03
CA ARG A 89 5.11 27.53 2.36
C ARG A 89 4.96 27.83 3.86
N LEU A 90 4.03 27.16 4.55
CA LEU A 90 3.77 27.33 5.98
C LEU A 90 4.80 26.64 6.91
N TRP A 91 5.70 25.80 6.37
CA TRP A 91 6.69 25.07 7.18
C TRP A 91 7.98 25.86 7.42
N THR A 92 8.15 27.01 6.76
CA THR A 92 9.35 27.87 6.87
C THR A 92 9.56 28.50 8.25
N GLY A 93 8.60 28.39 9.17
CA GLY A 93 8.71 28.89 10.55
C GLY A 93 8.49 27.85 11.66
N SER A 94 8.11 26.61 11.32
CA SER A 94 7.85 25.54 12.30
C SER A 94 9.04 24.59 12.37
N ARG A 95 9.80 24.65 13.46
CA ARG A 95 10.94 23.77 13.71
C ARG A 95 10.46 22.30 13.85
N TYR A 96 10.87 21.49 12.88
CA TYR A 96 10.93 20.01 12.87
C TYR A 96 9.62 19.23 13.01
N ILE A 97 9.33 18.42 11.98
CA ILE A 97 8.62 17.15 12.16
C ILE A 97 9.36 16.08 11.34
N CYS A 98 10.39 15.51 11.93
CA CYS A 98 10.79 14.14 11.65
C CYS A 98 10.51 13.34 12.93
N LEU A 99 9.24 13.10 13.24
CA LEU A 99 8.87 12.10 14.24
C LEU A 99 8.90 10.75 13.51
N GLY A 100 10.07 10.11 13.57
CA GLY A 100 10.16 8.67 13.40
C GLY A 100 9.35 7.99 14.50
N TYR A 101 8.57 6.99 14.09
CA TYR A 101 8.06 5.97 15.01
C TYR A 101 9.15 4.94 15.27
#